data_AF-A0A6V8SKD5-F1
#
_entry.id   AF-A0A6V8SKD5-F1
#
_cell.length_a   1.000
_cell.length_b   1.000
_cell.length_c   1.000
_cell.angle_alpha   90.00
_cell.angle_beta   90.00
_cell.angle_gamma   90.00
#
_symmetry.space_group_name_H-M   'P 1'
#
loop_
_entity.id
_entity.type
_entity.pdbx_description
1 polymer ?
#
loop_
_entity_poly.entity_id
_entity_poly.type
_entity_poly.pdbx_seq_one_letter_code
_entity_poly.pdbx_strand_id
1 'polypeptide(L)'
;MYHTHFYSGMTSINDGHSHDYKGETSPAPTGVPHVHHIAGYTAYEDGHRHYYIIETSPAYQVPGGHIHYISGITYISEEHYHSISDTTSKYPY
;
A
#
# COMPACT_ATOMS: atom_id res chain seq x y z
N MET A 1 11.17 9.40 -17.68
CA MET A 1 10.97 7.97 -17.37
C MET A 1 10.05 7.90 -16.15
N TYR A 2 9.16 6.92 -16.11
CA TYR A 2 8.25 6.67 -14.97
C TYR A 2 8.48 5.27 -14.45
N HIS A 3 8.19 5.04 -13.17
CA HIS A 3 8.20 3.70 -12.58
C HIS A 3 7.09 3.52 -11.56
N THR A 4 6.93 2.27 -11.14
CA THR A 4 5.94 1.77 -10.20
C THR A 4 6.64 0.82 -9.23
N HIS A 5 5.94 0.49 -8.15
CA HIS A 5 6.36 -0.52 -7.19
C HIS A 5 5.19 -1.47 -6.89
N PHE A 6 5.48 -2.74 -6.67
CA PHE A 6 4.51 -3.66 -6.09
C PHE A 6 4.38 -3.43 -4.59
N TYR A 7 3.24 -3.81 -4.02
CA TYR A 7 3.05 -3.89 -2.59
C TYR A 7 2.12 -5.06 -2.26
N SER A 8 2.30 -5.65 -1.08
CA SER A 8 1.42 -6.70 -0.58
C SER A 8 1.66 -6.92 0.91
N GLY A 9 0.58 -7.12 1.66
CA GLY A 9 0.64 -7.37 3.09
C GLY A 9 -0.72 -7.77 3.64
N MET A 10 -0.81 -7.72 4.97
CA MET A 10 -2.03 -8.01 5.72
C MET A 10 -2.39 -6.80 6.58
N THR A 11 -3.67 -6.51 6.70
CA THR A 11 -4.14 -5.40 7.54
C THR A 11 -3.94 -5.69 9.03
N SER A 12 -4.15 -4.70 9.90
CA SER A 12 -4.29 -4.94 11.34
C SER A 12 -5.43 -5.92 11.64
N ILE A 13 -5.39 -6.55 12.82
CA ILE A 13 -6.52 -7.34 13.32
C ILE A 13 -7.51 -6.39 13.99
N ASN A 14 -8.69 -6.24 13.38
CA ASN A 14 -9.80 -5.48 13.93
C ASN A 14 -11.03 -6.39 13.93
N ASP A 15 -11.86 -6.30 14.97
CA ASP A 15 -13.07 -7.12 15.13
C ASP A 15 -12.84 -8.63 14.90
N GLY A 16 -11.67 -9.11 15.37
CA GLY A 16 -11.31 -10.52 15.37
C GLY A 16 -10.74 -11.08 14.07
N HIS A 17 -10.59 -10.29 13.01
CA HIS A 17 -10.03 -10.75 11.73
C HIS A 17 -9.16 -9.68 11.04
N SER A 18 -8.58 -10.02 9.90
CA SER A 18 -7.68 -9.18 9.10
C SER A 18 -7.84 -9.58 7.64
N HIS A 19 -7.47 -8.68 6.72
CA HIS A 19 -7.53 -9.00 5.29
C HIS A 19 -6.16 -8.91 4.60
N ASP A 20 -5.95 -9.78 3.61
CA ASP A 20 -4.85 -9.64 2.68
C ASP A 20 -5.07 -8.45 1.72
N TYR A 21 -3.99 -7.80 1.29
CA TYR A 21 -4.03 -6.82 0.20
C TYR A 21 -2.77 -6.91 -0.65
N LYS A 22 -2.89 -6.53 -1.92
CA LYS A 22 -1.77 -6.41 -2.86
C LYS A 22 -2.12 -5.51 -4.03
N GLY A 23 -1.10 -4.97 -4.68
CA GLY A 23 -1.27 -4.19 -5.90
C GLY A 23 0.05 -3.62 -6.41
N GLU A 24 -0.09 -2.64 -7.28
CA GLU A 24 1.00 -1.87 -7.87
C GLU A 24 0.68 -0.38 -7.71
N THR A 25 1.69 0.42 -7.44
CA THR A 25 1.53 1.86 -7.27
C THR A 25 1.20 2.57 -8.59
N SER A 26 0.61 3.77 -8.49
CA SER A 26 0.51 4.68 -9.63
C SER A 26 1.90 5.03 -10.18
N PRO A 27 2.10 5.21 -11.48
CA PRO A 27 3.40 5.60 -12.03
C PRO A 27 3.84 7.00 -11.54
N ALA A 28 5.11 7.17 -11.20
CA ALA A 28 5.71 8.45 -10.81
C ALA A 28 7.02 8.74 -11.57
N PRO A 29 7.40 10.02 -11.76
CA PRO A 29 8.61 10.38 -12.50
C PRO A 29 9.90 9.90 -11.82
N THR A 30 10.77 9.24 -12.58
CA THR A 30 12.09 8.78 -12.11
C THR A 30 13.09 9.94 -12.03
N GLY A 31 13.97 9.91 -11.02
CA GLY A 31 15.12 10.83 -10.90
C GLY A 31 14.82 12.17 -10.22
N VAL A 32 13.58 12.39 -9.78
CA VAL A 32 13.17 13.56 -8.98
C VAL A 32 12.49 13.10 -7.70
N PRO A 33 12.43 13.91 -6.64
CA PRO A 33 11.60 13.60 -5.47
C PRO A 33 10.15 13.33 -5.88
N HIS A 34 9.59 12.19 -5.45
CA HIS A 34 8.22 11.80 -5.77
C HIS A 34 7.63 10.91 -4.67
N VAL A 35 6.31 10.73 -4.77
CA VAL A 35 5.49 9.79 -4.01
C VAL A 35 4.64 8.99 -4.98
N HIS A 36 4.01 7.94 -4.49
CA HIS A 36 3.07 7.13 -5.23
C HIS A 36 1.69 7.14 -4.57
N HIS A 37 0.66 6.86 -5.37
CA HIS A 37 -0.69 6.59 -4.88
C HIS A 37 -1.00 5.11 -5.04
N ILE A 38 -1.71 4.54 -4.07
CA ILE A 38 -2.28 3.20 -4.15
C ILE A 38 -3.77 3.27 -3.89
N ALA A 39 -4.53 2.46 -4.61
CA ALA A 39 -5.95 2.31 -4.39
C ALA A 39 -6.36 0.88 -4.73
N GLY A 40 -7.25 0.29 -3.94
CA GLY A 40 -7.65 -1.08 -4.16
C GLY A 40 -8.62 -1.59 -3.13
N TYR A 41 -8.95 -2.87 -3.25
CA TYR A 41 -9.70 -3.59 -2.23
C TYR A 41 -8.79 -4.60 -1.55
N THR A 42 -9.06 -4.85 -0.28
CA THR A 42 -8.55 -6.05 0.39
C THR A 42 -9.20 -7.31 -0.21
N ALA A 43 -8.64 -8.48 0.09
CA ALA A 43 -9.23 -9.76 -0.25
C ALA A 43 -10.62 -9.91 0.41
N TYR A 44 -11.49 -10.66 -0.25
CA TYR A 44 -12.81 -10.97 0.29
C TYR A 44 -12.69 -12.11 1.29
N GLU A 45 -12.74 -11.78 2.57
CA GLU A 45 -12.53 -12.65 3.71
C GLU A 45 -13.58 -12.30 4.77
N ASP A 46 -13.97 -13.27 5.61
CA ASP A 46 -14.95 -13.02 6.68
C ASP A 46 -16.25 -12.31 6.21
N GLY A 47 -16.66 -12.61 4.98
CA GLY A 47 -17.92 -12.11 4.39
C GLY A 47 -17.88 -10.70 3.82
N HIS A 48 -16.73 -10.00 3.83
CA HIS A 48 -16.62 -8.67 3.23
C HIS A 48 -15.17 -8.33 2.81
N ARG A 49 -14.97 -7.08 2.40
CA ARG A 49 -13.66 -6.51 2.05
C ARG A 49 -13.70 -5.01 2.26
N HIS A 50 -12.53 -4.39 2.38
CA HIS A 50 -12.43 -2.95 2.51
C HIS A 50 -11.78 -2.32 1.27
N TYR A 51 -12.27 -1.13 0.91
CA TYR A 51 -11.59 -0.27 -0.05
C TYR A 51 -10.50 0.55 0.65
N TYR A 52 -9.43 0.93 -0.04
CA TYR A 52 -8.40 1.83 0.48
C TYR A 52 -7.89 2.76 -0.61
N ILE A 53 -7.47 3.96 -0.19
CA ILE A 53 -6.69 4.92 -1.00
C ILE A 53 -5.61 5.50 -0.08
N ILE A 54 -4.34 5.37 -0.47
CA ILE A 54 -3.19 5.81 0.34
C ILE A 54 -2.14 6.49 -0.55
N GLU A 55 -1.57 7.59 -0.09
CA GLU A 55 -0.34 8.17 -0.64
C GLU A 55 0.87 7.60 0.13
N THR A 56 1.90 7.17 -0.58
CA THR A 56 3.12 6.65 0.05
C THR A 56 3.97 7.78 0.63
N SER A 57 4.93 7.46 1.51
CA SER A 57 5.97 8.40 1.88
C SER A 57 6.82 8.83 0.68
N PRO A 58 7.64 9.90 0.82
CA PRO A 58 8.78 10.11 -0.06
C PRO A 58 9.69 8.88 -0.14
N ALA A 59 10.44 8.77 -1.24
CA ALA A 59 11.38 7.67 -1.47
C ALA A 59 12.47 7.59 -0.37
N TYR A 60 12.67 6.39 0.16
CA TYR A 60 13.76 6.07 1.08
C TYR A 60 14.82 5.23 0.35
N GLN A 61 16.06 5.70 0.36
CA GLN A 61 17.17 5.06 -0.35
C GLN A 61 17.64 3.81 0.40
N VAL A 62 17.80 2.71 -0.33
CA VAL A 62 18.31 1.43 0.18
C VAL A 62 19.42 0.89 -0.73
N PRO A 63 20.21 -0.11 -0.31
CA PRO A 63 21.20 -0.72 -1.17
C PRO A 63 20.60 -1.25 -2.49
N GLY A 64 21.04 -0.66 -3.60
CA GLY A 64 20.63 -1.04 -4.95
C GLY A 64 19.20 -0.63 -5.33
N GLY A 65 18.64 0.43 -4.74
CA GLY A 65 17.37 1.02 -5.20
C GLY A 65 16.71 1.92 -4.15
N HIS A 66 15.40 2.15 -4.27
CA HIS A 66 14.58 2.81 -3.25
C HIS A 66 13.26 2.09 -3.00
N ILE A 67 12.67 2.38 -1.85
CA ILE A 67 11.35 1.93 -1.41
C ILE A 67 10.53 3.13 -0.91
N HIS A 68 9.23 2.94 -0.74
CA HIS A 68 8.36 3.90 -0.08
C HIS A 68 7.63 3.21 1.08
N TYR A 69 7.38 3.95 2.17
CA TYR A 69 6.53 3.48 3.25
C TYR A 69 5.06 3.71 2.90
N ILE A 70 4.22 2.76 3.28
CA ILE A 70 2.77 2.81 3.17
C ILE A 70 2.22 2.90 4.59
N SER A 71 1.40 3.89 4.87
CA SER A 71 0.69 4.00 6.16
C SER A 71 -0.67 4.65 5.93
N GLY A 72 -1.73 3.97 6.36
CA GLY A 72 -3.09 4.47 6.19
C GLY A 72 -4.13 3.54 6.79
N ILE A 73 -5.39 3.81 6.49
CA ILE A 73 -6.53 3.00 6.92
C ILE A 73 -7.39 2.63 5.71
N THR A 74 -8.12 1.54 5.84
CA THR A 74 -9.17 1.19 4.91
C THR A 74 -10.43 2.02 5.19
N TYR A 75 -11.33 2.07 4.21
CA TYR A 75 -12.68 2.60 4.38
C TYR A 75 -13.52 1.63 5.21
N ILE A 76 -14.52 2.18 5.89
CA ILE A 76 -15.46 1.38 6.69
C ILE A 76 -16.25 0.44 5.78
N SER A 77 -16.32 -0.82 6.17
CA SER A 77 -17.12 -1.89 5.57
C SER A 77 -17.63 -2.76 6.72
N GLU A 78 -18.91 -3.16 6.69
CA GLU A 78 -19.54 -3.92 7.79
C GLU A 78 -19.16 -3.36 9.19
N GLU A 79 -19.36 -2.04 9.36
CA GLU A 79 -19.20 -1.29 10.61
C GLU A 79 -17.76 -1.08 11.15
N HIS A 80 -16.72 -1.58 10.48
CA HIS A 80 -15.32 -1.36 10.91
C HIS A 80 -14.34 -1.10 9.76
N TYR A 81 -13.10 -0.78 10.12
CA TYR A 81 -11.97 -0.52 9.22
C TYR A 81 -10.72 -1.23 9.74
N HIS A 82 -9.66 -1.29 8.93
CA HIS A 82 -8.35 -1.77 9.37
C HIS A 82 -7.24 -0.76 9.03
N SER A 83 -6.12 -0.87 9.75
CA SER A 83 -4.89 -0.14 9.44
C SER A 83 -4.02 -0.91 8.44
N ILE A 84 -3.33 -0.17 7.58
CA ILE A 84 -2.32 -0.66 6.62
C ILE A 84 -0.99 0.00 6.98
N SER A 85 0.06 -0.81 7.16
CA SER A 85 1.43 -0.34 7.42
C SER A 85 2.43 -1.30 6.77
N ASP A 86 3.14 -0.83 5.74
CA ASP A 86 4.05 -1.66 4.97
C ASP A 86 5.08 -0.83 4.21
N THR A 87 5.85 -1.47 3.33
CA THR A 87 6.73 -0.85 2.35
C THR A 87 6.42 -1.38 0.95
N THR A 88 6.72 -0.57 -0.06
CA THR A 88 6.70 -1.03 -1.45
C THR A 88 7.89 -1.95 -1.76
N SER A 89 7.79 -2.76 -2.82
CA SER A 89 8.94 -3.48 -3.39
C SER A 89 10.05 -2.52 -3.78
N LYS A 90 11.30 -2.98 -3.81
CA LYS A 90 12.43 -2.14 -4.25
C LYS A 90 12.39 -1.87 -5.76
N TYR A 91 12.55 -0.61 -6.16
CA TYR A 91 12.87 -0.25 -7.54
C TYR A 91 14.38 0.00 -7.67
N PRO A 92 15.11 -0.67 -8.58
CA PRO A 92 16.54 -0.47 -8.75
C PRO A 92 16.87 0.89 -9.37
N TYR A 93 18.07 1.41 -9.06
CA TYR A 93 18.61 2.62 -9.71
C TYR A 93 18.81 2.43 -11.23
#